data_AF-A0AAW8VMY6-F1
#
_entry.id   AF-A0AAW8VMY6-F1
#
_cell.length_a   1.000
_cell.length_b   1.000
_cell.length_c   1.000
_cell.angle_alpha   90.00
_cell.angle_beta   90.00
_cell.angle_gamma   90.00
#
_symmetry.space_group_name_H-M   'P 1'
#
loop_
_entity.id
_entity.type
_entity.pdbx_description
1 polymer ?
#
loop_
_entity_poly.entity_id
_entity_poly.type
_entity_poly.pdbx_seq_one_letter_code
_entity_poly.pdbx_strand_id
1 'polypeptide(L)'
;MSSNIFLIIAVVTTGIFVIQFILSIFFGDIDADVDVDADISSMVSFKGLTHFGIGFGWYMYLIGNTDIQSYVIAILIGLFFVFAVWFLYKKAYQLQQVNKTEKTEQLVGRECTIYFKQGDGRYTVQVSRDGAMREIDVISEASKSYQTGDKTIIMTYREGTLYIQ
;
A
#
# COMPACT_ATOMS: atom_id res chain seq x y z
N MET A 1 -23.13 28.43 25.48
CA MET A 1 -22.29 28.83 24.33
C MET A 1 -21.07 27.92 24.08
N SER A 2 -20.64 27.05 25.01
CA SER A 2 -19.45 26.19 24.79
C SER A 2 -19.66 25.06 23.77
N SER A 3 -20.85 24.45 23.72
CA SER A 3 -21.17 23.34 22.81
C SER A 3 -20.93 23.65 21.32
N ASN A 4 -21.17 24.89 20.90
CA ASN A 4 -21.02 25.28 19.49
C ASN A 4 -19.56 25.30 19.04
N ILE A 5 -18.62 25.60 19.96
CA ILE A 5 -17.18 25.62 19.64
C ILE A 5 -16.70 24.20 19.37
N PHE A 6 -17.11 23.23 20.18
CA PHE A 6 -16.74 21.82 19.97
C PHE A 6 -17.37 21.25 18.70
N LEU A 7 -18.60 21.64 18.37
CA LEU A 7 -19.22 21.27 17.09
C LEU A 7 -18.42 21.82 15.91
N ILE A 8 -18.00 23.10 15.95
CA ILE A 8 -17.18 23.70 14.90
C ILE A 8 -15.86 22.92 14.75
N ILE A 9 -15.18 22.59 15.85
CA ILE A 9 -13.95 21.79 15.83
C ILE A 9 -14.22 20.43 15.18
N ALA A 10 -15.28 19.72 15.61
CA ALA A 10 -15.64 18.40 15.10
C ALA A 10 -15.92 18.42 13.59
N VAL A 11 -16.73 19.39 13.13
CA VAL A 11 -17.11 19.51 11.72
C VAL A 11 -15.94 19.93 10.85
N VAL A 12 -15.13 20.90 11.29
CA VAL A 12 -13.96 21.36 10.52
C VAL A 12 -12.93 20.24 10.37
N THR A 13 -12.61 19.54 11.47
CA THR A 13 -11.63 18.45 11.45
C THR A 13 -12.12 17.24 10.64
N THR A 14 -13.41 16.91 10.75
CA THR A 14 -14.05 15.88 9.90
C THR A 14 -14.05 16.29 8.43
N GLY A 15 -14.34 17.55 8.12
CA GLY A 15 -14.33 18.08 6.76
C GLY A 15 -12.95 18.01 6.11
N ILE A 16 -11.90 18.40 6.84
CA ILE A 16 -10.51 18.25 6.39
C ILE A 16 -10.19 16.78 6.10
N PHE A 17 -10.54 15.87 7.03
CA PHE A 17 -10.33 14.44 6.85
C PHE A 17 -11.05 13.89 5.61
N VAL A 18 -12.31 14.25 5.38
CA VAL A 18 -13.08 13.80 4.21
C VAL A 18 -12.46 14.31 2.91
N ILE A 19 -12.04 15.58 2.86
CA ILE A 19 -11.36 16.12 1.68
C ILE A 19 -10.05 15.35 1.41
N GLN A 20 -9.23 15.13 2.43
CA GLN A 20 -7.99 14.35 2.32
C GLN A 20 -8.27 12.92 1.86
N PHE A 21 -9.31 12.28 2.39
CA PHE A 21 -9.71 10.92 2.02
C PHE A 21 -10.16 10.83 0.56
N ILE A 22 -11.00 11.76 0.10
CA ILE A 22 -11.44 11.84 -1.31
C ILE A 22 -10.22 12.07 -2.22
N LEU A 23 -9.37 13.04 -1.92
CA LEU A 23 -8.17 13.32 -2.70
C LEU A 23 -7.25 12.10 -2.78
N SER A 24 -7.09 11.36 -1.67
CA SER A 24 -6.29 10.13 -1.62
C SER A 24 -6.84 9.03 -2.55
N ILE A 25 -8.16 8.83 -2.60
CA ILE A 25 -8.77 7.83 -3.50
C ILE A 25 -8.60 8.19 -4.97
N PHE A 26 -8.83 9.46 -5.33
CA PHE A 26 -8.90 9.86 -6.74
C PHE A 26 -7.54 10.22 -7.34
N PHE A 27 -6.63 10.79 -6.55
CA PHE A 27 -5.36 11.27 -7.06
C PHE A 27 -4.19 10.35 -6.73
N GLY A 28 -4.35 9.36 -5.84
CA GLY A 28 -3.44 8.23 -5.60
C GLY A 28 -2.01 8.55 -5.14
N ASP A 29 -1.51 9.74 -5.45
CA ASP A 29 -0.11 10.16 -5.48
C ASP A 29 0.10 11.49 -4.72
N ILE A 30 -0.98 12.24 -4.42
CA ILE A 30 -0.90 13.42 -3.57
C ILE A 30 -0.63 13.03 -2.09
N ASP A 31 -0.84 11.75 -1.73
CA ASP A 31 -0.64 11.26 -0.37
C ASP A 31 0.15 9.94 -0.26
N ALA A 32 0.67 9.42 -1.37
CA ALA A 32 1.56 8.25 -1.36
C ALA A 32 3.05 8.63 -1.19
N ASP A 33 3.41 9.88 -1.50
CA ASP A 33 4.81 10.36 -1.51
C ASP A 33 5.10 11.51 -0.53
N VAL A 34 4.17 11.81 0.41
CA VAL A 34 4.50 12.63 1.59
C VAL A 34 4.63 11.70 2.79
N ASP A 35 5.82 11.12 2.89
CA ASP A 35 6.36 10.40 4.03
C ASP A 35 5.54 9.20 4.52
N VAL A 36 5.74 8.08 3.82
CA VAL A 36 5.80 6.76 4.48
C VAL A 36 7.10 6.64 5.30
N ASP A 37 7.45 7.69 6.05
CA ASP A 37 8.21 7.51 7.27
C ASP A 37 7.16 7.23 8.34
N ALA A 38 6.97 5.94 8.62
CA ALA A 38 6.22 5.43 9.75
C ALA A 38 6.89 5.78 11.10
N ASP A 39 7.42 7.00 11.18
CA ASP A 39 7.99 7.59 12.37
C ASP A 39 6.86 8.18 13.21
N ILE A 40 7.02 8.06 14.52
CA ILE A 40 6.13 8.65 15.54
C ILE A 40 5.89 10.16 15.28
N SER A 41 6.81 10.80 14.54
CA SER A 41 6.70 12.15 13.99
C SER A 41 5.41 12.39 13.18
N SER A 42 5.00 11.46 12.29
CA SER A 42 3.81 11.62 11.46
C SER A 42 2.50 11.47 12.26
N MET A 43 2.53 10.72 13.37
CA MET A 43 1.42 10.63 14.34
C MET A 43 1.24 11.91 15.16
N VAL A 44 2.29 12.73 15.29
CA VAL A 44 2.27 14.03 15.99
C VAL A 44 2.12 15.21 15.00
N SER A 45 2.02 14.94 13.70
CA SER A 45 1.84 15.94 12.63
C SER A 45 0.40 16.47 12.53
N PHE A 46 0.14 17.34 11.54
CA PHE A 46 -1.18 17.89 11.19
C PHE A 46 -2.24 16.80 10.94
N LYS A 47 -1.83 15.62 10.43
CA LYS A 47 -2.69 14.44 10.30
C LYS A 47 -3.08 13.87 11.66
N GLY A 48 -2.17 13.77 12.63
CA GLY A 48 -2.52 13.36 14.00
C GLY A 48 -3.51 14.32 14.66
N LEU A 49 -3.30 15.62 14.50
CA LEU A 49 -4.16 16.66 15.08
C LEU A 49 -5.59 16.64 14.53
N THR A 50 -5.77 16.37 13.23
CA THR A 50 -7.10 16.26 12.62
C THR A 50 -7.88 15.08 13.19
N HIS A 51 -7.27 13.89 13.28
CA HIS A 51 -7.91 12.71 13.89
C HIS A 51 -8.18 12.89 15.39
N PHE A 52 -7.26 13.53 16.11
CA PHE A 52 -7.48 13.90 17.50
C PHE A 52 -8.69 14.84 17.64
N GLY A 53 -8.75 15.88 16.81
CA GLY A 53 -9.84 16.87 16.82
C GLY A 53 -11.21 16.29 16.48
N ILE A 54 -11.26 15.24 15.64
CA ILE A 54 -12.49 14.48 15.39
C ILE A 54 -12.97 13.81 16.69
N GLY A 55 -12.12 13.00 17.32
CA GLY A 55 -12.49 12.29 18.55
C GLY A 55 -12.82 13.23 19.71
N PHE A 56 -11.97 14.24 19.93
CA PHE A 56 -12.14 15.25 20.97
C PHE A 56 -13.40 16.11 20.75
N GLY A 57 -13.57 16.65 19.54
CA GLY A 57 -14.65 17.56 19.20
C GLY A 57 -16.02 16.91 19.27
N TRP A 58 -16.16 15.71 18.68
CA TRP A 58 -17.43 14.97 18.75
C TRP A 58 -17.77 14.55 20.17
N TYR A 59 -16.82 14.08 20.97
CA TYR A 59 -17.09 13.72 22.35
C TYR A 59 -17.54 14.94 23.18
N MET A 60 -16.80 16.04 23.12
CA MET A 60 -17.14 17.27 23.87
C MET A 60 -18.46 17.88 23.43
N TYR A 61 -18.81 17.76 22.14
CA TYR A 61 -20.11 18.17 21.64
C TYR A 61 -21.25 17.30 22.19
N LEU A 62 -21.09 15.98 22.15
CA LEU A 62 -22.12 15.02 22.56
C LEU A 62 -22.38 15.04 24.07
N ILE A 63 -21.33 15.15 24.88
CA ILE A 63 -21.48 15.20 26.34
C ILE A 63 -22.05 16.54 26.81
N GLY A 64 -21.82 17.63 26.06
CA GLY A 64 -22.35 18.96 26.34
C GLY A 64 -21.87 19.59 27.66
N ASN A 65 -20.93 18.94 28.35
CA ASN A 65 -20.39 19.30 29.65
C ASN A 65 -18.92 19.69 29.53
N THR A 66 -18.50 20.76 30.22
CA THR A 66 -17.14 21.32 30.18
C THR A 66 -16.37 21.21 31.50
N ASP A 67 -16.68 20.21 32.31
CA ASP A 67 -15.96 19.89 33.52
C ASP A 67 -14.60 19.25 33.17
N ILE A 68 -13.65 19.31 34.11
CA ILE A 68 -12.30 18.76 33.95
C ILE A 68 -12.35 17.28 33.56
N GLN A 69 -13.29 16.51 34.15
CA GLN A 69 -13.46 15.09 33.82
C GLN A 69 -13.84 14.89 32.35
N SER A 70 -14.75 15.71 31.80
CA SER A 70 -15.15 15.66 30.40
C SER A 70 -13.96 15.94 29.48
N TYR A 71 -13.13 16.94 29.79
CA TYR A 71 -11.91 17.21 29.01
C TYR A 71 -10.90 16.06 29.06
N VAL A 72 -10.69 15.45 30.22
CA VAL A 72 -9.77 14.30 30.36
C VAL A 72 -10.24 13.14 29.49
N ILE A 73 -11.53 12.81 29.52
CA ILE A 73 -12.08 11.73 28.69
C ILE A 73 -12.01 12.10 27.20
N ALA A 74 -12.29 13.36 26.85
CA ALA A 74 -12.19 13.85 25.47
C ALA A 74 -10.77 13.69 24.92
N ILE A 75 -9.74 14.01 25.71
CA ILE A 75 -8.34 13.84 25.34
C ILE A 75 -8.03 12.36 25.11
N LEU A 76 -8.48 11.47 26.02
CA LEU A 76 -8.28 10.02 25.86
C LEU A 76 -8.94 9.49 24.58
N ILE A 77 -10.15 9.95 24.27
CA ILE A 77 -10.88 9.56 23.05
C ILE A 77 -10.16 10.11 21.81
N GLY A 78 -9.73 11.37 21.82
CA GLY A 78 -8.94 11.95 20.73
C GLY A 78 -7.65 11.16 20.47
N LEU A 79 -6.90 10.81 21.51
CA LEU A 79 -5.69 10.00 21.39
C LEU A 79 -5.98 8.58 20.88
N PHE A 80 -7.08 7.97 21.33
CA PHE A 80 -7.54 6.68 20.83
C PHE A 80 -7.81 6.73 19.32
N PHE A 81 -8.45 7.79 18.83
CA PHE A 81 -8.70 7.97 17.39
C PHE A 81 -7.41 8.07 16.58
N VAL A 82 -6.41 8.83 17.07
CA VAL A 82 -5.08 8.90 16.43
C VAL A 82 -4.44 7.52 16.35
N PHE A 83 -4.46 6.77 17.45
CA PHE A 83 -3.87 5.44 17.51
C PHE A 83 -4.61 4.44 16.62
N ALA A 84 -5.95 4.47 16.63
CA ALA A 84 -6.79 3.58 15.84
C ALA A 84 -6.51 3.76 14.34
N VAL A 85 -6.46 5.00 13.87
CA VAL A 85 -6.19 5.29 12.45
C VAL A 85 -4.76 4.93 12.08
N TRP A 86 -3.76 5.25 12.91
CA TRP A 86 -2.39 4.81 12.68
C TRP A 86 -2.27 3.27 12.60
N PHE A 87 -2.98 2.56 13.49
CA PHE A 87 -3.00 1.10 13.46
C PHE A 87 -3.61 0.56 12.17
N LEU A 88 -4.71 1.16 11.69
CA LEU A 88 -5.32 0.81 10.41
C LEU A 88 -4.35 1.07 9.24
N TYR A 89 -3.65 2.21 9.21
CA TYR A 89 -2.63 2.48 8.20
C TYR A 89 -1.51 1.45 8.23
N LYS A 90 -0.98 1.12 9.41
CA LYS A 90 0.06 0.10 9.56
C LYS A 90 -0.39 -1.26 9.04
N LYS A 91 -1.64 -1.65 9.30
CA LYS A 91 -2.21 -2.91 8.82
C LYS A 91 -2.45 -2.90 7.31
N ALA A 92 -2.95 -1.80 6.75
CA ALA A 92 -3.11 -1.63 5.32
C ALA A 92 -1.76 -1.73 4.58
N TYR A 93 -0.73 -1.06 5.11
CA TYR A 93 0.61 -1.09 4.54
C TYR A 93 1.24 -2.50 4.58
N GLN A 94 1.04 -3.25 5.69
CA GLN A 94 1.45 -4.66 5.78
C GLN A 94 0.82 -5.52 4.68
N LEU A 95 -0.45 -5.27 4.33
CA LEU A 95 -1.13 -6.00 3.26
C LEU A 95 -0.62 -5.59 1.87
N GLN A 96 -0.29 -4.32 1.66
CA GLN A 96 0.27 -3.83 0.39
C GLN A 96 1.68 -4.39 0.11
N GLN A 97 2.51 -4.56 1.15
CA GLN A 97 3.88 -5.09 0.97
C GLN A 97 3.93 -6.55 0.48
N VAL A 98 2.87 -7.33 0.67
CA VAL A 98 2.78 -8.72 0.14
C VAL A 98 2.72 -8.72 -1.40
N ASN A 99 2.27 -7.63 -2.02
CA ASN A 99 2.13 -7.50 -3.48
C ASN A 99 3.29 -6.76 -4.15
N LYS A 100 4.52 -6.81 -3.60
CA LYS A 100 5.67 -6.31 -4.35
C LYS A 100 5.88 -7.21 -5.56
N THR A 101 5.48 -6.72 -6.74
CA THR A 101 5.74 -7.36 -8.03
C THR A 101 7.25 -7.60 -8.17
N GLU A 102 7.65 -8.86 -8.19
CA GLU A 102 9.01 -9.28 -8.46
C GLU A 102 9.47 -8.67 -9.78
N LYS A 103 10.66 -8.07 -9.78
CA LYS A 103 11.25 -7.53 -10.99
C LYS A 103 11.57 -8.68 -11.94
N THR A 104 11.45 -8.46 -13.26
CA THR A 104 11.74 -9.48 -14.28
C THR A 104 13.15 -10.06 -14.14
N GLU A 105 14.12 -9.24 -13.71
CA GLU A 105 15.50 -9.65 -13.39
C GLU A 105 15.60 -10.73 -12.30
N GLN A 106 14.67 -10.75 -11.34
CA GLN A 106 14.67 -11.70 -10.22
C GLN A 106 14.19 -13.10 -10.62
N LEU A 107 13.77 -13.27 -11.88
CA LEU A 107 13.38 -14.56 -12.44
C LEU A 107 14.59 -15.37 -12.92
N VAL A 108 15.76 -14.74 -13.04
CA VAL A 108 17.02 -15.42 -13.38
C VAL A 108 17.35 -16.47 -12.31
N GLY A 109 17.66 -17.69 -12.74
CA GLY A 109 17.92 -18.86 -11.91
C GLY A 109 16.68 -19.70 -11.59
N ARG A 110 15.47 -19.30 -11.99
CA ARG A 110 14.25 -20.09 -11.75
C ARG A 110 14.03 -21.12 -12.86
N GLU A 111 13.51 -22.28 -12.46
CA GLU A 111 12.96 -23.27 -13.39
C GLU A 111 11.67 -22.71 -14.01
N CYS A 112 11.57 -22.82 -15.33
CA CYS A 112 10.39 -22.46 -16.09
C CYS A 112 10.00 -23.61 -17.02
N THR A 113 8.72 -23.66 -17.39
CA THR A 113 8.17 -24.68 -18.30
C THR A 113 7.78 -24.03 -19.60
N ILE A 114 8.18 -24.61 -20.72
CA ILE A 114 7.87 -24.11 -22.07
C ILE A 114 6.38 -24.29 -22.31
N TYR A 115 5.65 -23.19 -22.49
CA TYR A 115 4.21 -23.20 -22.75
C TYR A 115 3.94 -23.33 -24.25
N PHE A 116 4.52 -22.45 -25.06
CA PHE A 116 4.49 -22.60 -26.52
C PHE A 116 5.67 -21.95 -27.21
N LYS A 117 5.98 -22.47 -28.41
CA LYS A 117 7.05 -21.98 -29.28
C LYS A 117 6.48 -20.94 -30.25
N GLN A 118 7.04 -19.72 -30.25
CA GLN A 118 6.61 -18.64 -31.14
C GLN A 118 7.30 -18.69 -32.51
N GLY A 119 8.55 -19.17 -32.56
CA GLY A 119 9.39 -19.13 -33.77
C GLY A 119 10.67 -18.32 -33.53
N ASP A 120 11.67 -18.46 -34.41
CA ASP A 120 12.95 -17.73 -34.35
C ASP A 120 13.69 -17.80 -33.00
N GLY A 121 13.59 -18.94 -32.30
CA GLY A 121 14.21 -19.11 -30.98
C GLY A 121 13.50 -18.38 -29.83
N ARG A 122 12.32 -17.79 -30.07
CA ARG A 122 11.44 -17.22 -29.04
C ARG A 122 10.43 -18.25 -28.52
N TYR A 123 10.24 -18.22 -27.20
CA TYR A 123 9.34 -19.11 -26.48
C TYR A 123 8.57 -18.30 -25.43
N THR A 124 7.33 -18.70 -25.16
CA THR A 124 6.64 -18.28 -23.94
C THR A 124 6.79 -19.38 -22.91
N VAL A 125 7.27 -19.01 -21.73
CA VAL A 125 7.44 -19.94 -20.60
C VAL A 125 6.50 -19.57 -19.46
N GLN A 126 6.06 -20.57 -18.73
CA GLN A 126 5.40 -20.41 -17.45
C GLN A 126 6.43 -20.50 -16.33
N VAL A 127 6.52 -19.45 -15.52
CA VAL A 127 7.38 -19.37 -14.34
C VAL A 127 6.58 -18.84 -13.17
N SER A 128 6.87 -19.33 -11.97
CA SER A 128 6.30 -18.77 -10.75
C SER A 128 6.86 -17.35 -10.55
N ARG A 129 5.99 -16.34 -10.60
CA ARG A 129 6.26 -14.94 -10.31
C ARG A 129 5.22 -14.43 -9.33
N ASP A 130 5.66 -13.82 -8.23
CA ASP A 130 4.77 -13.38 -7.14
C ASP A 130 3.93 -14.52 -6.55
N GLY A 131 4.49 -15.73 -6.49
CA GLY A 131 3.78 -16.93 -6.01
C GLY A 131 2.67 -17.46 -6.93
N ALA A 132 2.51 -16.89 -8.13
CA ALA A 132 1.56 -17.33 -9.14
C ALA A 132 2.29 -17.74 -10.43
N MET A 133 1.77 -18.73 -11.15
CA MET A 133 2.29 -19.06 -12.48
C MET A 133 1.95 -17.93 -13.46
N ARG A 134 2.97 -17.37 -14.10
CA ARG A 134 2.80 -16.34 -15.13
C ARG A 134 3.53 -16.72 -16.41
N GLU A 135 2.95 -16.30 -17.52
CA GLU A 135 3.53 -16.47 -18.86
C GLU A 135 4.45 -15.29 -19.18
N ILE A 136 5.66 -15.61 -19.61
CA ILE A 136 6.71 -14.62 -19.91
C ILE A 136 7.45 -15.06 -21.18
N ASP A 137 7.76 -14.09 -22.03
CA ASP A 137 8.51 -14.34 -23.25
C ASP A 137 10.02 -14.38 -22.99
N VAL A 138 10.66 -15.39 -23.58
CA VAL A 138 12.09 -15.67 -23.44
C VAL A 138 12.70 -16.01 -24.78
N ILE A 139 14.03 -15.86 -24.88
CA ILE A 139 14.82 -16.24 -26.05
C ILE A 139 15.77 -17.38 -25.66
N SER A 140 15.90 -18.39 -26.51
CA SER A 140 16.89 -19.45 -26.33
C SER A 140 18.28 -18.96 -26.72
N GLU A 141 19.23 -19.03 -25.79
CA GLU A 141 20.62 -18.59 -26.01
C GLU A 141 21.44 -19.67 -26.72
N ALA A 142 21.20 -20.96 -26.44
CA ALA A 142 21.71 -22.03 -27.28
C ALA A 142 20.81 -22.23 -28.51
N SER A 143 21.39 -22.74 -29.59
CA SER A 143 20.66 -23.29 -30.76
C SER A 143 19.83 -24.54 -30.42
N LYS A 144 19.45 -24.71 -29.15
CA LYS A 144 18.66 -25.82 -28.64
C LYS A 144 17.18 -25.51 -28.89
N SER A 145 16.49 -26.44 -29.53
CA SER A 145 15.04 -26.36 -29.70
C SER A 145 14.36 -27.00 -28.51
N TYR A 146 13.37 -26.32 -27.95
CA TYR A 146 12.49 -26.84 -26.91
C TYR A 146 11.11 -27.20 -27.49
N GLN A 147 10.45 -28.16 -26.84
CA GLN A 147 9.06 -28.54 -27.06
C GLN A 147 8.18 -28.03 -25.91
N THR A 148 6.88 -27.87 -26.17
CA THR A 148 5.91 -27.57 -25.11
C THR A 148 5.96 -28.64 -24.01
N GLY A 149 6.03 -28.19 -22.76
CA GLY A 149 6.16 -29.02 -21.56
C GLY A 149 7.60 -29.23 -21.10
N ASP A 150 8.61 -28.87 -21.90
CA ASP A 150 10.01 -28.96 -21.48
C ASP A 150 10.30 -28.00 -20.32
N LYS A 151 11.14 -28.45 -19.41
CA LYS A 151 11.63 -27.63 -18.30
C LYS A 151 13.03 -27.11 -18.61
N THR A 152 13.25 -25.82 -18.35
CA THR A 152 14.55 -25.16 -18.51
C THR A 152 14.73 -24.11 -17.43
N ILE A 153 15.90 -23.48 -17.38
CA ILE A 153 16.23 -22.45 -16.41
C ILE A 153 16.46 -21.14 -17.15
N ILE A 154 15.95 -20.06 -16.56
CA ILE A 154 16.21 -18.70 -17.02
C ILE A 154 17.65 -18.33 -16.62
N MET A 155 18.54 -18.16 -17.59
CA MET A 155 19.99 -18.03 -17.35
C MET A 155 20.44 -16.58 -17.17
N THR A 156 19.87 -15.66 -17.95
CA THR A 156 20.28 -14.26 -17.91
C THR A 156 19.14 -13.34 -18.31
N TYR A 157 19.23 -12.09 -17.87
CA TYR A 157 18.40 -10.99 -18.32
C TYR A 157 19.30 -9.95 -18.99
N ARG A 158 19.00 -9.57 -20.24
CA ARG A 158 19.73 -8.53 -20.97
C ARG A 158 18.74 -7.69 -21.77
N GLU A 159 18.90 -6.36 -21.71
CA GLU A 159 18.14 -5.42 -22.54
C GLU A 159 16.60 -5.63 -22.50
N GLY A 160 16.04 -5.96 -21.33
CA GLY A 160 14.60 -6.19 -21.19
C GLY A 160 14.13 -7.60 -21.53
N THR A 161 15.02 -8.47 -22.00
CA THR A 161 14.69 -9.83 -22.45
C THR A 161 15.33 -10.88 -21.57
N LEU A 162 14.57 -11.93 -21.25
CA LEU A 162 15.04 -13.10 -20.52
C LEU A 162 15.54 -14.15 -21.50
N TYR A 163 16.65 -14.79 -21.15
CA TYR A 163 17.25 -15.85 -21.96
C TYR A 163 17.21 -17.16 -21.19
N ILE A 164 16.78 -18.21 -21.88
CA ILE A 164 16.82 -19.59 -21.39
C ILE A 164 17.98 -20.32 -22.05
N GLN A 165 18.48 -21.35 -21.36
CA GLN A 165 19.63 -22.12 -21.83
C GLN A 165 19.44 -22.67 -23.24
#